data_AF-A0A518IRK3-F1
#
_entry.id   AF-A0A518IRK3-F1
#
_cell.length_a   1.000
_cell.length_b   1.000
_cell.length_c   1.000
_cell.angle_alpha   90.00
_cell.angle_beta   90.00
_cell.angle_gamma   90.00
#
_symmetry.space_group_name_H-M   'P 1'
#
loop_
_entity.id
_entity.type
_entity.pdbx_description
1 polymer ?
#
loop_
_entity_poly.entity_id
_entity_poly.type
_entity_poly.pdbx_seq_one_letter_code
_entity_poly.pdbx_strand_id
1 'polypeptide(L)'
;MWHTSTGDRTLSGSEATLIVQTCVAMIDALEWEIRNDNGAVVCESGVELYDEQMVYQRIALLNEVCHGLLSPAQAMPELTAELEATVMAIFETVKSQIELEIDAGQCFGDSCCDMRSMVLAAFIDNAPGSEADAANIEDDLDDIPDPWCDEIEQWDLVVELLADRILWDRDFEMASMIVDEEPEMAEAYKQVLGIANDYFSMAPPEVNEGDAPACLHKLRSFLNQSALPRRPR
;
A
#
# COMPACT_ATOMS: atom_id res chain seq x y z
N MET A 1 -10.75 5.46 8.30
CA MET A 1 -11.43 5.56 6.99
C MET A 1 -10.49 6.27 6.05
N TRP A 2 -10.50 5.93 4.76
CA TRP A 2 -9.60 6.45 3.75
C TRP A 2 -10.39 6.98 2.55
N HIS A 3 -9.91 8.07 1.94
CA HIS A 3 -10.51 8.66 0.76
C HIS A 3 -9.96 7.97 -0.49
N THR A 4 -10.79 7.27 -1.27
CA THR A 4 -10.37 6.63 -2.53
C THR A 4 -11.13 7.24 -3.71
N SER A 5 -10.65 6.99 -4.93
CA SER A 5 -11.30 7.41 -6.18
C SER A 5 -12.76 6.94 -6.31
N THR A 6 -13.14 5.86 -5.61
CA THR A 6 -14.50 5.29 -5.58
C THR A 6 -15.33 5.71 -4.37
N GLY A 7 -14.76 6.52 -3.48
CA GLY A 7 -15.39 7.05 -2.27
C GLY A 7 -14.75 6.57 -0.97
N ASP A 8 -15.20 7.16 0.14
CA ASP A 8 -14.61 6.93 1.46
C ASP A 8 -14.90 5.51 1.96
N ARG A 9 -13.86 4.76 2.30
CA ARG A 9 -14.05 3.39 2.82
C ARG A 9 -13.02 2.95 3.85
N THR A 10 -13.32 1.83 4.49
CA THR A 10 -12.41 1.08 5.36
C THR A 10 -12.31 -0.31 4.77
N LEU A 11 -11.10 -0.83 4.61
CA LEU A 11 -10.88 -2.14 4.00
C LEU A 11 -11.44 -3.24 4.90
N SER A 12 -11.90 -4.32 4.26
CA SER A 12 -12.39 -5.52 4.94
C SER A 12 -12.14 -6.77 4.08
N GLY A 13 -12.42 -7.95 4.64
CA GLY A 13 -12.29 -9.21 3.90
C GLY A 13 -10.87 -9.51 3.42
N SER A 14 -10.76 -10.04 2.20
CA SER A 14 -9.49 -10.45 1.61
C SER A 14 -8.54 -9.27 1.33
N GLU A 15 -9.08 -8.10 0.94
CA GLU A 15 -8.28 -6.89 0.73
C GLU A 15 -7.62 -6.38 2.02
N ALA A 16 -8.36 -6.35 3.13
CA ALA A 16 -7.76 -6.04 4.42
C ALA A 16 -6.70 -7.07 4.85
N THR A 17 -6.92 -8.34 4.50
CA THR A 17 -5.98 -9.43 4.82
C THR A 17 -4.67 -9.25 4.06
N LEU A 18 -4.74 -8.95 2.75
CA LEU A 18 -3.57 -8.66 1.91
C LEU A 18 -2.75 -7.50 2.48
N ILE A 19 -3.40 -6.37 2.80
CA ILE A 19 -2.73 -5.21 3.38
C ILE A 19 -2.09 -5.54 4.74
N VAL A 20 -2.81 -6.24 5.61
CA VAL A 20 -2.28 -6.63 6.92
C VAL A 20 -1.03 -7.50 6.79
N GLN A 21 -1.06 -8.54 5.96
CA GLN A 21 0.10 -9.44 5.78
C GLN A 21 1.30 -8.70 5.19
N THR A 22 1.06 -7.87 4.19
CA THR A 22 2.12 -7.07 3.56
C THR A 22 2.75 -6.10 4.55
N CYS A 23 1.94 -5.37 5.32
CA CYS A 23 2.44 -4.44 6.33
C CYS A 23 3.20 -5.16 7.47
N VAL A 24 2.85 -6.40 7.82
CA VAL A 24 3.62 -7.20 8.78
C VAL A 24 5.03 -7.48 8.25
N ALA A 25 5.17 -7.82 6.96
CA ALA A 25 6.47 -8.02 6.33
C ALA A 25 7.29 -6.72 6.28
N MET A 26 6.67 -5.58 5.95
CA MET A 26 7.33 -4.27 6.00
C MET A 26 7.80 -3.91 7.42
N ILE A 27 7.01 -4.23 8.45
CA ILE A 27 7.42 -4.04 9.85
C ILE A 27 8.63 -4.91 10.18
N ASP A 28 8.67 -6.17 9.76
CA ASP A 28 9.84 -7.04 9.98
C ASP A 28 11.11 -6.44 9.35
N ALA A 29 10.99 -5.88 8.15
CA ALA A 29 12.09 -5.23 7.45
C ALA A 29 12.55 -3.93 8.13
N LEU A 30 11.62 -3.06 8.56
CA LEU A 30 11.92 -1.83 9.30
C LEU A 30 12.52 -2.12 10.69
N GLU A 31 12.03 -3.15 11.39
CA GLU A 31 12.62 -3.60 12.65
C GLU A 31 14.05 -4.10 12.45
N TRP A 32 14.33 -4.78 11.34
CA TRP A 32 15.67 -5.22 11.00
C TRP A 32 16.59 -4.03 10.74
N GLU A 33 16.14 -3.03 9.98
CA GLU A 33 16.91 -1.81 9.70
C GLU A 33 17.26 -1.04 10.98
N ILE A 34 16.31 -0.85 11.91
CA ILE A 34 16.57 -0.21 13.22
C ILE A 34 17.65 -0.94 14.00
N ARG A 35 17.65 -2.27 13.98
CA ARG A 35 18.63 -3.08 14.73
C ARG A 35 20.01 -3.09 14.06
N ASN A 36 20.06 -2.77 12.78
CA ASN A 36 21.25 -2.90 11.95
C ASN A 36 22.05 -1.59 11.92
N ASP A 37 22.98 -1.46 12.86
CA ASP A 37 23.82 -0.25 13.08
C ASP A 37 24.85 0.03 11.97
N ASN A 38 24.80 -0.70 10.85
CA ASN A 38 25.71 -0.47 9.71
C ASN A 38 25.17 0.56 8.70
N GLY A 39 23.96 1.09 8.92
CA GLY A 39 23.34 2.09 8.05
C GLY A 39 22.96 1.58 6.65
N ALA A 40 22.97 0.27 6.43
CA ALA A 40 22.45 -0.31 5.20
C ALA A 40 20.92 -0.21 5.20
N VAL A 41 20.37 0.48 4.21
CA VAL A 41 18.94 0.43 3.90
C VAL A 41 18.64 -0.99 3.44
N VAL A 42 17.72 -1.66 4.14
CA VAL A 42 17.40 -3.07 3.86
C VAL A 42 16.07 -3.20 3.10
N CYS A 43 15.24 -2.15 3.12
CA CYS A 43 13.89 -2.18 2.61
C CYS A 43 13.61 -0.95 1.73
N GLU A 44 14.04 -0.98 0.47
CA GLU A 44 13.56 -0.04 -0.55
C GLU A 44 12.37 -0.69 -1.26
N SER A 45 11.31 0.08 -1.43
CA SER A 45 10.08 -0.33 -2.12
C SER A 45 10.13 -0.01 -3.61
N GLY A 46 11.01 0.89 -4.04
CA GLY A 46 11.02 1.48 -5.39
C GLY A 46 10.19 2.76 -5.50
N VAL A 47 9.47 3.15 -4.44
CA VAL A 47 8.70 4.40 -4.41
C VAL A 47 9.53 5.51 -3.75
N GLU A 48 10.10 6.39 -4.58
CA GLU A 48 11.05 7.44 -4.18
C GLU A 48 10.59 8.25 -2.97
N LEU A 49 9.37 8.79 -3.00
CA LEU A 49 8.81 9.59 -1.91
C LEU A 49 8.74 8.86 -0.55
N TYR A 50 8.58 7.55 -0.56
CA TYR A 50 8.57 6.73 0.65
C TYR A 50 9.99 6.32 1.04
N ASP A 51 10.80 5.89 0.08
CA ASP A 51 12.14 5.35 0.33
C ASP A 51 13.15 6.42 0.77
N GLU A 52 12.99 7.67 0.33
CA GLU A 52 13.81 8.81 0.78
C GLU A 52 13.56 9.22 2.24
N GLN A 53 12.47 8.73 2.84
CA GLN A 53 12.14 9.05 4.22
C GLN A 53 13.04 8.31 5.20
N MET A 54 13.33 8.96 6.32
CA MET A 54 14.05 8.30 7.41
C MET A 54 13.23 7.12 7.94
N VAL A 55 13.89 6.09 8.46
CA VAL A 55 13.22 4.86 8.95
C VAL A 55 12.06 5.16 9.93
N TYR A 56 12.23 6.14 10.81
CA TYR A 56 11.18 6.53 11.77
C TYR A 56 10.00 7.28 11.12
N GLN A 57 10.23 8.02 10.03
CA GLN A 57 9.18 8.64 9.23
C GLN A 57 8.40 7.59 8.44
N ARG A 58 9.09 6.61 7.83
CA ARG A 58 8.45 5.46 7.16
C ARG A 58 7.54 4.68 8.11
N ILE A 59 7.98 4.46 9.35
CA ILE A 59 7.17 3.85 10.42
C ILE A 59 5.93 4.69 10.74
N ALA A 60 6.08 6.02 10.81
CA ALA A 60 4.98 6.93 11.11
C ALA A 60 3.92 6.94 10.00
N LEU A 61 4.38 7.02 8.74
CA LEU A 61 3.54 6.94 7.55
C LEU A 61 2.80 5.60 7.47
N LEU A 62 3.51 4.48 7.61
CA LEU A 62 2.91 3.15 7.59
C LEU A 62 1.87 2.99 8.71
N ASN A 63 2.15 3.54 9.89
CA ASN A 63 1.20 3.54 11.00
C ASN A 63 -0.07 4.35 10.66
N GLU A 64 0.05 5.54 10.07
CA GLU A 64 -1.09 6.37 9.69
C GLU A 64 -1.93 5.72 8.58
N VAL A 65 -1.28 5.22 7.53
CA VAL A 65 -1.94 4.49 6.43
C VAL A 65 -2.69 3.26 6.95
N CYS A 66 -2.05 2.43 7.77
CA CYS A 66 -2.71 1.24 8.32
C CYS A 66 -3.95 1.60 9.15
N HIS A 67 -3.88 2.66 9.98
CA HIS A 67 -5.05 3.09 10.75
C HIS A 67 -6.13 3.70 9.86
N GLY A 68 -5.76 4.50 8.86
CA GLY A 68 -6.67 5.07 7.87
C GLY A 68 -7.44 3.99 7.12
N LEU A 69 -6.73 2.97 6.60
CA LEU A 69 -7.28 1.88 5.81
C LEU A 69 -8.09 0.87 6.64
N LEU A 70 -7.67 0.53 7.86
CA LEU A 70 -8.21 -0.61 8.61
C LEU A 70 -9.11 -0.22 9.81
N SER A 71 -9.03 1.03 10.29
CA SER A 71 -9.81 1.49 11.44
C SER A 71 -10.99 2.38 11.03
N PRO A 72 -12.24 1.94 11.26
CA PRO A 72 -13.42 2.78 11.01
C PRO A 72 -13.58 3.88 12.05
N ALA A 73 -12.89 3.77 13.21
CA ALA A 73 -12.95 4.75 14.29
C ALA A 73 -11.91 5.86 14.15
N GLN A 74 -10.92 5.68 13.26
CA GLN A 74 -9.90 6.68 12.98
C GLN A 74 -10.48 7.79 12.11
N ALA A 75 -10.20 9.05 12.48
CA ALA A 75 -10.49 10.19 11.63
C ALA A 75 -9.80 10.01 10.28
N MET A 76 -10.50 10.32 9.19
CA MET A 76 -9.92 10.20 7.86
C MET A 76 -8.71 11.13 7.75
N PRO A 77 -7.52 10.59 7.43
CA PRO A 77 -6.35 11.43 7.23
C PRO A 77 -6.57 12.33 6.01
N GLU A 78 -5.95 13.50 6.03
CA GLU A 78 -5.82 14.32 4.83
C GLU A 78 -4.83 13.63 3.89
N LEU A 79 -5.16 13.51 2.62
CA LEU A 79 -4.27 12.85 1.66
C LEU A 79 -3.08 13.77 1.36
N THR A 80 -1.88 13.20 1.49
CA THR A 80 -0.61 13.86 1.14
C THR A 80 0.15 12.94 0.19
N ALA A 81 1.11 13.52 -0.53
CA ALA A 81 1.96 12.77 -1.45
C ALA A 81 2.67 11.59 -0.74
N GLU A 82 3.15 11.78 0.49
CA GLU A 82 3.85 10.76 1.26
C GLU A 82 2.91 9.64 1.74
N LEU A 83 1.66 9.98 2.10
CA LEU A 83 0.67 9.00 2.51
C LEU A 83 0.22 8.12 1.34
N GLU A 84 0.02 8.70 0.16
CA GLU A 84 -0.31 7.95 -1.06
C GLU A 84 0.88 7.16 -1.60
N ALA A 85 2.09 7.73 -1.58
CA ALA A 85 3.32 7.01 -1.86
C ALA A 85 3.52 5.82 -0.92
N THR A 86 3.13 5.94 0.35
CA THR A 86 3.18 4.82 1.30
C THR A 86 2.18 3.72 0.94
N VAL A 87 0.98 4.06 0.44
CA VAL A 87 0.04 3.08 -0.11
C VAL A 87 0.67 2.36 -1.30
N MET A 88 1.28 3.09 -2.23
CA MET A 88 1.96 2.49 -3.38
C MET A 88 3.12 1.58 -2.95
N ALA A 89 3.92 2.00 -1.95
CA ALA A 89 5.02 1.19 -1.41
C ALA A 89 4.55 -0.15 -0.81
N ILE A 90 3.33 -0.19 -0.25
CA ILE A 90 2.71 -1.46 0.18
C ILE A 90 2.48 -2.36 -1.05
N PHE A 91 1.93 -1.84 -2.14
CA PHE A 91 1.66 -2.64 -3.35
C PHE A 91 2.94 -3.04 -4.10
N GLU A 92 3.97 -2.20 -4.14
CA GLU A 92 5.30 -2.62 -4.64
C GLU A 92 5.92 -3.73 -3.78
N THR A 93 5.65 -3.70 -2.46
CA THR A 93 6.05 -4.81 -1.57
C THR A 93 5.27 -6.09 -1.88
N VAL A 94 3.99 -6.00 -2.25
CA VAL A 94 3.20 -7.16 -2.73
C VAL A 94 3.85 -7.74 -3.99
N LYS A 95 4.15 -6.90 -4.98
CA LYS A 95 4.80 -7.31 -6.23
C LYS A 95 6.14 -7.99 -5.97
N SER A 96 6.99 -7.39 -5.14
CA SER A 96 8.28 -7.97 -4.74
C SER A 96 8.12 -9.35 -4.09
N GLN A 97 7.08 -9.55 -3.28
CA GLN A 97 6.80 -10.86 -2.69
C GLN A 97 6.34 -11.90 -3.72
N ILE A 98 5.57 -11.49 -4.73
CA ILE A 98 5.20 -12.36 -5.86
C ILE A 98 6.44 -12.74 -6.67
N GLU A 99 7.34 -11.79 -6.96
CA GLU A 99 8.62 -12.08 -7.64
C GLU A 99 9.43 -13.11 -6.87
N LEU A 100 9.53 -12.96 -5.54
CA LEU A 100 10.20 -13.95 -4.69
C LEU A 100 9.53 -15.33 -4.71
N GLU A 101 8.19 -15.39 -4.75
CA GLU A 101 7.46 -16.66 -4.93
C GLU A 101 7.76 -17.33 -6.27
N ILE A 102 7.81 -16.55 -7.36
CA ILE A 102 8.11 -17.04 -8.70
C ILE A 102 9.57 -17.53 -8.78
N ASP A 103 10.52 -16.74 -8.29
CA ASP A 103 11.95 -17.05 -8.29
C ASP A 103 12.28 -18.29 -7.44
N ALA A 104 11.59 -18.45 -6.31
CA ALA A 104 11.72 -19.64 -5.48
C ALA A 104 11.13 -20.90 -6.15
N GLY A 105 10.31 -20.72 -7.19
CA GLY A 105 9.57 -21.77 -7.88
C GLY A 105 8.50 -22.42 -7.01
N GLN A 106 8.04 -23.61 -7.41
CA GLN A 106 7.13 -24.42 -6.58
C GLN A 106 7.88 -24.91 -5.33
N CYS A 107 7.91 -24.10 -4.27
CA CYS A 107 8.40 -24.55 -2.97
C CYS A 107 7.56 -25.76 -2.53
N PHE A 108 8.21 -26.84 -2.11
CA PHE A 108 7.54 -28.08 -1.73
C PHE A 108 6.61 -27.87 -0.52
N GLY A 109 5.30 -27.68 -0.74
CA GLY A 109 4.26 -27.63 0.30
C GLY A 109 3.08 -26.71 -0.02
N ASP A 110 2.02 -26.75 0.81
CA ASP A 110 0.75 -26.00 0.67
C ASP A 110 0.88 -24.46 0.85
N SER A 111 2.07 -23.91 1.10
CA SER A 111 2.31 -22.50 1.47
C SER A 111 3.17 -21.72 0.46
N CYS A 112 3.39 -22.27 -0.74
CA CYS A 112 4.30 -21.66 -1.73
C CYS A 112 3.68 -20.57 -2.63
N CYS A 113 2.40 -20.24 -2.44
CA CYS A 113 1.68 -19.27 -3.27
C CYS A 113 0.73 -18.40 -2.41
N ASP A 114 1.09 -18.13 -1.17
CA ASP A 114 0.20 -17.44 -0.22
C ASP A 114 -0.06 -16.00 -0.69
N MET A 115 0.95 -15.30 -1.21
CA MET A 115 0.79 -13.94 -1.72
C MET A 115 -0.04 -13.90 -3.01
N ARG A 116 0.31 -14.70 -4.02
CA ARG A 116 -0.50 -14.83 -5.25
C ARG A 116 -1.97 -15.16 -4.94
N SER A 117 -2.21 -16.07 -4.01
CA SER A 117 -3.57 -16.43 -3.57
C SER A 117 -4.29 -15.29 -2.86
N MET A 118 -3.61 -14.54 -2.00
CA MET A 118 -4.18 -13.37 -1.31
C MET A 118 -4.52 -12.24 -2.28
N VAL A 119 -3.67 -11.98 -3.28
CA VAL A 119 -3.92 -10.99 -4.34
C VAL A 119 -5.15 -11.36 -5.15
N LEU A 120 -5.25 -12.61 -5.62
CA LEU A 120 -6.43 -13.08 -6.35
C LEU A 120 -7.70 -12.99 -5.49
N ALA A 121 -7.64 -13.40 -4.22
CA ALA A 121 -8.78 -13.30 -3.31
C ALA A 121 -9.23 -11.85 -3.09
N ALA A 122 -8.28 -10.92 -2.87
CA ALA A 122 -8.55 -9.50 -2.72
C ALA A 122 -9.17 -8.89 -3.98
N PHE A 123 -8.66 -9.28 -5.16
CA PHE A 123 -9.14 -8.80 -6.45
C PHE A 123 -10.56 -9.27 -6.76
N ILE A 124 -10.83 -10.57 -6.57
CA ILE A 124 -12.12 -11.21 -6.84
C ILE A 124 -13.20 -10.73 -5.88
N ASP A 125 -12.94 -10.68 -4.57
CA ASP A 125 -13.93 -10.25 -3.56
C ASP A 125 -14.45 -8.84 -3.80
N ASN A 126 -13.63 -7.98 -4.43
CA ASN A 126 -13.95 -6.60 -4.74
C ASN A 126 -14.10 -6.33 -6.25
N ALA A 127 -14.32 -7.38 -7.05
CA ALA A 127 -14.52 -7.21 -8.49
C ALA A 127 -15.79 -6.37 -8.75
N PRO A 128 -15.70 -5.32 -9.58
CA PRO A 128 -16.86 -4.50 -9.92
C PRO A 128 -17.96 -5.37 -10.54
N GLY A 129 -19.16 -5.33 -9.96
CA GLY A 129 -20.32 -6.07 -10.45
C GLY A 129 -20.71 -7.34 -9.68
N SER A 130 -20.08 -7.64 -8.54
CA SER A 130 -20.39 -8.87 -7.77
C SER A 130 -21.80 -8.95 -7.17
N GLU A 131 -22.63 -7.91 -7.25
CA GLU A 131 -24.06 -8.00 -6.88
C GLU A 131 -25.08 -7.27 -7.79
N ALA A 132 -24.71 -6.61 -8.91
CA ALA A 132 -25.71 -5.84 -9.67
C ALA A 132 -25.62 -5.78 -11.22
N ASP A 133 -24.47 -5.98 -11.86
CA ASP A 133 -24.33 -5.71 -13.31
C ASP A 133 -23.58 -6.82 -14.08
N ALA A 134 -23.95 -8.08 -13.83
CA ALA A 134 -23.36 -9.27 -14.45
C ALA A 134 -23.61 -9.42 -15.97
N ALA A 135 -24.00 -8.36 -16.69
CA ALA A 135 -24.36 -8.43 -18.11
C ALA A 135 -23.27 -7.92 -19.07
N ASN A 136 -22.18 -7.32 -18.58
CA ASN A 136 -21.08 -6.77 -19.41
C ASN A 136 -19.67 -7.27 -19.02
N ILE A 137 -19.55 -8.23 -18.11
CA ILE A 137 -18.27 -8.64 -17.48
C ILE A 137 -17.77 -9.99 -18.04
N GLU A 138 -17.89 -10.20 -19.36
CA GLU A 138 -17.18 -11.32 -20.01
C GLU A 138 -15.77 -10.92 -20.46
N ASP A 139 -15.44 -9.62 -20.56
CA ASP A 139 -14.11 -9.15 -21.04
C ASP A 139 -13.05 -9.00 -19.92
N ASP A 140 -13.41 -8.63 -18.69
CA ASP A 140 -12.41 -8.29 -17.64
C ASP A 140 -11.84 -9.52 -16.88
N LEU A 141 -12.43 -10.71 -17.03
CA LEU A 141 -11.97 -11.94 -16.36
C LEU A 141 -10.88 -12.67 -17.16
N ASP A 142 -10.69 -12.33 -18.44
CA ASP A 142 -9.64 -12.90 -19.28
C ASP A 142 -8.24 -12.37 -18.91
N ASP A 143 -8.16 -11.28 -18.14
CA ASP A 143 -6.91 -10.63 -17.71
C ASP A 143 -6.44 -11.06 -16.30
N ILE A 144 -7.16 -11.96 -15.62
CA ILE A 144 -6.72 -12.50 -14.32
C ILE A 144 -5.68 -13.61 -14.56
N PRO A 145 -4.46 -13.50 -14.00
CA PRO A 145 -3.44 -14.53 -14.16
C PRO A 145 -3.88 -15.83 -13.50
N ASP A 146 -3.51 -16.95 -14.12
CA ASP A 146 -3.59 -18.25 -13.47
C ASP A 146 -2.72 -18.23 -12.18
N PRO A 147 -3.14 -18.87 -11.06
CA PRO A 147 -2.35 -18.90 -9.83
C PRO A 147 -0.93 -19.44 -9.99
N TRP A 148 -0.70 -20.26 -11.02
CA TRP A 148 0.60 -20.85 -11.37
C TRP A 148 1.30 -20.08 -12.50
N CYS A 149 0.80 -18.90 -12.88
CA CYS A 149 1.45 -18.01 -13.81
C CYS A 149 2.73 -17.46 -13.17
N ASP A 150 3.83 -17.58 -13.90
CA ASP A 150 5.17 -17.11 -13.50
C ASP A 150 5.60 -15.87 -14.31
N GLU A 151 4.69 -15.29 -15.10
CA GLU A 151 4.93 -14.04 -15.84
C GLU A 151 4.58 -12.84 -14.94
N ILE A 152 5.61 -12.14 -14.45
CA ILE A 152 5.44 -11.05 -13.49
C ILE A 152 4.58 -9.90 -14.03
N GLU A 153 4.63 -9.64 -15.34
CA GLU A 153 3.88 -8.55 -15.98
C GLU A 153 2.35 -8.75 -15.87
N GLN A 154 1.88 -10.00 -15.77
CA GLN A 154 0.44 -10.26 -15.56
C GLN A 154 0.02 -9.98 -14.12
N TRP A 155 0.91 -10.28 -13.16
CA TRP A 155 0.68 -9.97 -11.75
C TRP A 155 0.76 -8.47 -11.47
N ASP A 156 1.69 -7.78 -12.14
CA ASP A 156 1.85 -6.33 -12.08
C ASP A 156 0.53 -5.62 -12.36
N LEU A 157 -0.14 -5.97 -13.46
CA LEU A 157 -1.45 -5.41 -13.81
C LEU A 157 -2.49 -5.59 -12.70
N VAL A 158 -2.59 -6.76 -12.08
CA VAL A 158 -3.56 -7.02 -11.01
C VAL A 158 -3.23 -6.23 -9.74
N VAL A 159 -1.95 -6.13 -9.39
CA VAL A 159 -1.47 -5.35 -8.25
C VAL A 159 -1.75 -3.86 -8.46
N GLU A 160 -1.48 -3.33 -9.64
CA GLU A 160 -1.78 -1.96 -10.04
C GLU A 160 -3.29 -1.66 -9.94
N LEU A 161 -4.13 -2.55 -10.46
CA LEU A 161 -5.59 -2.40 -10.36
C LEU A 161 -6.10 -2.46 -8.91
N LEU A 162 -5.40 -3.17 -8.01
CA LEU A 162 -5.71 -3.13 -6.58
C LEU A 162 -5.27 -1.82 -5.94
N ALA A 163 -4.10 -1.30 -6.32
CA ALA A 163 -3.59 -0.01 -5.85
C ALA A 163 -4.55 1.14 -6.23
N ASP A 164 -5.00 1.18 -7.48
CA ASP A 164 -5.91 2.21 -8.01
C ASP A 164 -7.29 2.23 -7.32
N ARG A 165 -7.69 1.13 -6.66
CA ARG A 165 -8.93 1.07 -5.84
C ARG A 165 -8.78 1.75 -4.47
N ILE A 166 -7.55 1.98 -4.03
CA ILE A 166 -7.21 2.58 -2.73
C ILE A 166 -6.69 4.00 -2.91
N LEU A 167 -5.83 4.22 -3.90
CA LEU A 167 -5.31 5.53 -4.23
C LEU A 167 -6.44 6.47 -4.68
N TRP A 168 -6.30 7.75 -4.37
CA TRP A 168 -7.20 8.78 -4.89
C TRP A 168 -6.82 9.11 -6.33
N ASP A 169 -5.53 9.33 -6.55
CA ASP A 169 -4.90 9.49 -7.86
C ASP A 169 -3.41 9.07 -7.80
N ARG A 170 -2.61 9.47 -8.80
CA ARG A 170 -1.17 9.19 -8.87
C ARG A 170 -0.34 10.48 -8.86
N ASP A 171 -0.88 11.56 -8.31
CA ASP A 171 -0.19 12.85 -8.32
C ASP A 171 1.12 12.81 -7.51
N PHE A 172 1.23 11.91 -6.52
CA PHE A 172 2.48 11.67 -5.79
C PHE A 172 3.67 11.30 -6.70
N GLU A 173 3.43 10.63 -7.84
CA GLU A 173 4.48 10.27 -8.82
C GLU A 173 5.06 11.51 -9.52
N MET A 174 4.35 12.63 -9.48
CA MET A 174 4.78 13.89 -10.08
C MET A 174 5.69 14.73 -9.17
N ALA A 175 6.01 14.24 -7.95
CA ALA A 175 6.78 15.02 -6.99
C ALA A 175 8.12 15.49 -7.52
N SER A 176 8.89 14.62 -8.20
CA SER A 176 10.19 14.98 -8.79
C SER A 176 10.08 16.07 -9.87
N MET A 177 8.93 16.17 -10.54
CA MET A 177 8.64 17.24 -11.50
C MET A 177 8.20 18.53 -10.82
N ILE A 178 7.48 18.48 -9.69
CA ILE A 178 6.81 19.66 -9.11
C ILE A 178 7.62 20.29 -7.97
N VAL A 179 8.30 19.49 -7.15
CA VAL A 179 9.00 19.94 -5.94
C VAL A 179 10.23 20.79 -6.27
N ASP A 180 10.94 20.45 -7.34
CA ASP A 180 12.16 21.14 -7.77
C ASP A 180 11.91 22.35 -8.70
N GLU A 181 10.66 22.61 -9.07
CA GLU A 181 10.28 23.71 -9.94
C GLU A 181 10.24 25.06 -9.22
N GLU A 182 10.29 26.15 -10.00
CA GLU A 182 10.12 27.49 -9.44
C GLU A 182 8.73 27.63 -8.80
N PRO A 183 8.58 28.30 -7.62
CA PRO A 183 7.32 28.32 -6.88
C PRO A 183 6.09 28.75 -7.69
N GLU A 184 6.23 29.77 -8.55
CA GLU A 184 5.15 30.25 -9.43
C GLU A 184 4.74 29.19 -10.47
N MET A 185 5.70 28.40 -10.97
CA MET A 185 5.45 27.33 -11.94
C MET A 185 4.84 26.11 -11.25
N ALA A 186 5.33 25.73 -10.07
CA ALA A 186 4.76 24.66 -9.26
C ALA A 186 3.31 24.96 -8.86
N GLU A 187 3.00 26.19 -8.45
CA GLU A 187 1.62 26.63 -8.19
C GLU A 187 0.74 26.56 -9.44
N ALA A 188 1.26 26.99 -10.59
CA ALA A 188 0.53 26.91 -11.85
C ALA A 188 0.23 25.46 -12.26
N TYR A 189 1.20 24.53 -12.12
CA TYR A 189 0.98 23.11 -12.40
C TYR A 189 -0.07 22.52 -11.46
N LYS A 190 0.06 22.73 -10.15
CA LYS A 190 -0.92 22.26 -9.16
C LYS A 190 -2.32 22.77 -9.45
N GLN A 191 -2.46 24.05 -9.80
CA GLN A 191 -3.76 24.63 -10.16
C GLN A 191 -4.37 24.01 -11.42
N VAL A 192 -3.56 23.72 -12.44
CA VAL A 192 -4.03 23.12 -13.70
C VAL A 192 -4.44 21.67 -13.52
N LEU A 193 -3.70 20.92 -12.71
CA LEU A 193 -3.93 19.50 -12.44
C LEU A 193 -4.99 19.25 -11.37
N GLY A 194 -5.31 20.26 -10.56
CA GLY A 194 -6.27 20.14 -9.46
C GLY A 194 -5.65 19.66 -8.14
N ILE A 195 -4.32 19.66 -8.05
CA ILE A 195 -3.57 19.25 -6.87
C ILE A 195 -3.67 20.32 -5.78
N ALA A 196 -3.89 19.90 -4.54
CA ALA A 196 -3.91 20.81 -3.40
C ALA A 196 -2.53 21.48 -3.18
N ASN A 197 -2.53 22.75 -2.78
CA ASN A 197 -1.29 23.54 -2.72
C ASN A 197 -0.26 22.99 -1.72
N ASP A 198 -0.73 22.35 -0.66
CA ASP A 198 0.03 21.76 0.43
C ASP A 198 0.29 20.26 0.26
N TYR A 199 -0.24 19.62 -0.79
CA TYR A 199 -0.14 18.17 -1.02
C TYR A 199 1.29 17.60 -0.98
N PHE A 200 2.26 18.31 -1.58
CA PHE A 200 3.69 17.95 -1.58
C PHE A 200 4.51 18.64 -0.47
N SER A 201 3.86 19.40 0.42
CA SER A 201 4.54 20.25 1.41
C SER A 201 4.17 19.90 2.85
N MET A 202 3.25 18.95 3.05
CA MET A 202 2.93 18.44 4.38
C MET A 202 4.03 17.53 4.88
N ALA A 203 4.57 17.84 6.05
CA ALA A 203 5.59 17.00 6.66
C ALA A 203 4.98 15.63 7.02
N PRO A 204 5.74 14.53 6.86
CA PRO A 204 5.34 13.22 7.36
C PRO A 204 4.99 13.28 8.86
N PRO A 205 4.14 12.37 9.34
CA PRO A 205 3.78 12.32 10.75
C PRO A 205 5.02 12.19 11.65
N GLU A 206 5.11 13.01 12.69
CA GLU A 206 6.31 13.07 13.52
C GLU A 206 6.42 11.87 14.47
N VAL A 207 7.45 11.04 14.27
CA VAL A 207 7.92 10.05 15.25
C VAL A 207 9.40 10.27 15.49
N ASN A 208 9.79 10.46 16.75
CA ASN A 208 11.21 10.57 17.09
C ASN A 208 11.88 9.20 17.01
N GLU A 209 13.17 9.18 16.68
CA GLU A 209 14.00 7.96 16.60
C GLU A 209 13.86 7.07 17.86
N GLY A 210 13.87 7.67 19.05
CA GLY A 210 13.73 6.94 20.32
C GLY A 210 12.37 6.25 20.53
N ASP A 211 11.32 6.73 19.86
CA ASP A 211 9.96 6.20 19.97
C ASP A 211 9.63 5.19 18.85
N ALA A 212 10.44 5.13 17.79
CA ALA A 212 10.19 4.30 16.61
C ALA A 212 9.99 2.80 16.93
N PRO A 213 10.80 2.15 17.79
CA PRO A 213 10.58 0.74 18.15
C PRO A 213 9.23 0.52 18.87
N ALA A 214 8.82 1.46 19.72
CA ALA A 214 7.54 1.37 20.43
C ALA A 214 6.37 1.60 19.47
N CYS A 215 6.52 2.47 18.48
CA CYS A 215 5.54 2.69 17.42
C CYS A 215 5.32 1.41 16.60
N LEU A 216 6.39 0.78 16.12
CA LEU A 216 6.32 -0.49 15.38
C LEU A 216 5.64 -1.61 16.19
N HIS A 217 5.97 -1.74 17.47
CA HIS A 217 5.34 -2.74 18.32
C HIS A 217 3.82 -2.52 18.48
N LYS A 218 3.39 -1.26 18.62
CA LYS A 218 1.98 -0.90 18.66
C LYS A 218 1.29 -1.18 17.33
N LEU A 219 1.93 -0.83 16.22
CA LEU A 219 1.40 -1.09 14.88
C LEU A 219 1.22 -2.59 14.63
N ARG A 220 2.23 -3.42 14.94
CA ARG A 220 2.11 -4.88 14.83
C ARG A 220 0.95 -5.42 15.68
N SER A 221 0.81 -4.91 16.90
CA SER A 221 -0.28 -5.30 17.80
C SER A 221 -1.65 -4.92 17.25
N PHE A 222 -1.76 -3.77 16.57
CA PHE A 222 -2.96 -3.31 15.88
C PHE A 222 -3.29 -4.20 14.67
N LEU A 223 -2.30 -4.52 13.83
CA LEU A 223 -2.48 -5.37 12.66
C LEU A 223 -2.93 -6.78 13.03
N ASN A 224 -2.35 -7.38 14.08
CA ASN A 224 -2.78 -8.68 14.59
C ASN A 224 -4.24 -8.72 15.06
N GLN A 225 -4.75 -7.60 15.59
CA GLN A 225 -6.15 -7.47 15.97
C GLN A 225 -7.07 -7.25 14.76
N SER A 226 -6.55 -6.58 13.73
CA SER A 226 -7.27 -6.28 12.49
C SER A 226 -7.38 -7.49 11.57
N ALA A 227 -6.42 -8.43 11.63
CA ALA A 227 -6.43 -9.70 10.91
C ALA A 227 -7.53 -10.68 11.37
N LEU A 228 -8.07 -10.50 12.58
CA LEU A 228 -9.11 -11.40 13.10
C LEU A 228 -10.44 -11.09 12.41
N PRO A 229 -11.12 -12.08 11.79
CA PRO A 229 -12.40 -11.83 11.15
C PRO A 229 -13.36 -11.23 12.18
N ARG A 230 -13.86 -10.02 11.89
CA ARG A 230 -14.90 -9.39 12.71
C ARG A 230 -16.10 -10.32 12.66
N ARG A 231 -16.36 -11.03 13.75
CA ARG A 231 -17.56 -11.88 13.86
C ARG A 231 -18.77 -11.03 13.46
N PRO A 232 -19.63 -11.52 12.54
CA PRO A 232 -20.86 -10.82 12.24
C PRO A 232 -21.67 -10.68 13.54
N ARG A 233 -22.15 -9.46 13.80
CA ARG A 233 -23.08 -9.17 14.90
C ARG A 233 -24.48 -9.60 14.52
#